data_AF-A0A3B5KTZ2-F1
#
_entry.id   AF-A0A3B5KTZ2-F1
#
_cell.length_a   1.000
_cell.length_b   1.000
_cell.length_c   1.000
_cell.angle_alpha   90.00
_cell.angle_beta   90.00
_cell.angle_gamma   90.00
#
_symmetry.space_group_name_H-M   'P 1'
#
loop_
_entity.id
_entity.type
_entity.pdbx_description
1 polymer ?
#
loop_
_entity_poly.entity_id
_entity_poly.type
_entity_poly.pdbx_seq_one_letter_code
_entity_poly.pdbx_strand_id
1 'polypeptide(L)'
;MMNSIFRGVFVHRYRDRLADIRATCIEELGLWLKMDPDNFLNDRCLKYLGWTLYDKQSPVRLQCVRALQGLYQEKEFIGRLELFTNRFKERILSMVLDKDPDVAVEVVNLLVSLLM
;
A
#
# COMPACT_ATOMS: atom_id res chain seq x y z
N MET A 1 -1.05 -17.54 -14.83
CA MET A 1 -1.80 -17.84 -13.60
C MET A 1 -1.92 -16.63 -12.68
N MET A 2 -0.83 -15.95 -12.31
CA MET A 2 -0.91 -14.73 -11.47
C MET A 2 -1.74 -13.61 -12.09
N ASN A 3 -1.53 -13.31 -13.39
CA ASN A 3 -2.32 -12.29 -14.10
C ASN A 3 -3.84 -12.58 -14.13
N SER A 4 -4.25 -13.86 -14.19
CA SER A 4 -5.66 -14.24 -14.16
C SER A 4 -6.25 -14.11 -12.76
N ILE A 5 -5.49 -14.41 -11.70
CA ILE A 5 -5.90 -14.17 -10.31
C ILE A 5 -6.03 -12.68 -10.04
N PHE A 6 -5.05 -11.89 -10.49
CA PHE A 6 -5.07 -10.44 -10.33
C PHE A 6 -6.32 -9.83 -10.97
N ARG A 7 -6.57 -10.16 -12.26
CA ARG A 7 -7.71 -9.63 -13.02
C ARG A 7 -9.06 -10.23 -12.63
N GLY A 8 -9.11 -11.50 -12.24
CA GLY A 8 -10.36 -12.20 -11.92
C GLY A 8 -10.80 -12.03 -10.47
N VAL A 9 -9.87 -11.82 -9.54
CA VAL A 9 -10.14 -11.79 -8.10
C VAL A 9 -9.72 -10.46 -7.49
N PHE A 10 -8.42 -10.13 -7.51
CA PHE A 10 -7.88 -8.99 -6.78
C PHE A 10 -8.58 -7.66 -7.13
N VAL A 11 -8.68 -7.32 -8.42
CA VAL A 11 -9.31 -6.05 -8.86
C VAL A 11 -10.78 -5.92 -8.46
N HIS A 12 -11.44 -7.02 -8.11
CA HIS A 12 -12.81 -7.02 -7.61
C HIS A 12 -12.88 -7.02 -6.08
N ARG A 13 -11.93 -7.67 -5.40
CA ARG A 13 -11.96 -7.93 -3.95
C ARG A 13 -11.17 -6.94 -3.10
N TYR A 14 -10.20 -6.19 -3.65
CA TYR A 14 -9.53 -5.11 -2.90
C TYR A 14 -10.51 -4.02 -2.41
N ARG A 15 -11.70 -3.96 -3.04
CA ARG A 15 -12.81 -3.05 -2.73
C ARG A 15 -14.07 -3.77 -2.23
N ASP A 16 -13.90 -4.95 -1.63
CA ASP A 16 -15.00 -5.73 -1.07
C ASP A 16 -15.75 -4.97 0.04
N ARG A 17 -16.99 -5.37 0.32
CA ARG A 17 -17.77 -4.84 1.44
C ARG A 17 -17.12 -5.18 2.78
N LEU A 18 -16.54 -6.36 2.91
CA LEU A 18 -15.89 -6.81 4.15
C LEU A 18 -14.47 -6.24 4.26
N ALA A 19 -14.17 -5.62 5.40
CA ALA A 19 -12.87 -4.97 5.63
C ALA A 19 -11.71 -5.97 5.61
N ASP A 20 -11.91 -7.13 6.21
CA ASP A 20 -10.88 -8.18 6.31
C ASP A 20 -10.45 -8.66 4.93
N ILE A 21 -11.39 -8.86 4.01
CA ILE A 21 -11.09 -9.22 2.62
C ILE A 21 -10.26 -8.13 1.94
N ARG A 22 -10.60 -6.84 2.16
CA ARG A 22 -9.81 -5.73 1.60
C ARG A 22 -8.40 -5.71 2.19
N ALA A 23 -8.26 -5.87 3.50
CA ALA A 23 -6.96 -5.92 4.16
C ALA A 23 -6.10 -7.06 3.61
N THR A 24 -6.63 -8.30 3.53
CA THR A 24 -5.92 -9.45 2.95
C THR A 24 -5.51 -9.19 1.50
N CYS A 25 -6.38 -8.61 0.67
CA CYS A 25 -6.01 -8.27 -0.70
C CYS A 25 -4.80 -7.32 -0.76
N ILE A 26 -4.74 -6.35 0.15
CA ILE A 26 -3.71 -5.31 0.18
C ILE A 26 -2.39 -5.83 0.75
N GLU A 27 -2.46 -6.74 1.71
CA GLU A 27 -1.31 -7.52 2.17
C GLU A 27 -0.66 -8.29 1.01
N GLU A 28 -1.44 -9.10 0.31
CA GLU A 28 -0.95 -9.91 -0.81
C GLU A 28 -0.42 -9.05 -1.96
N LEU A 29 -1.05 -7.90 -2.23
CA LEU A 29 -0.50 -6.95 -3.21
C LEU A 29 0.89 -6.47 -2.81
N GLY A 30 1.09 -6.11 -1.53
CA GLY A 30 2.40 -5.72 -1.01
C GLY A 30 3.45 -6.81 -1.23
N LEU A 31 3.09 -8.06 -1.00
CA LEU A 31 3.98 -9.21 -1.25
C LEU A 31 4.30 -9.38 -2.73
N TRP A 32 3.31 -9.29 -3.63
CA TRP A 32 3.54 -9.42 -5.08
C TRP A 32 4.42 -8.29 -5.62
N LEU A 33 4.21 -7.06 -5.15
CA LEU A 33 5.05 -5.90 -5.51
C LEU A 33 6.52 -6.12 -5.14
N LYS A 34 6.79 -6.82 -4.04
CA LYS A 34 8.14 -7.12 -3.57
C LYS A 34 8.76 -8.36 -4.23
N MET A 35 7.97 -9.42 -4.44
CA MET A 35 8.46 -10.70 -4.96
C MET A 35 8.67 -10.74 -6.47
N ASP A 36 7.88 -9.97 -7.22
CA ASP A 36 7.98 -9.90 -8.69
C ASP A 36 7.85 -8.43 -9.15
N PRO A 37 8.83 -7.58 -8.79
CA PRO A 37 8.74 -6.14 -9.03
C PRO A 37 8.66 -5.82 -10.52
N ASP A 38 9.28 -6.59 -11.42
CA ASP A 38 9.24 -6.33 -12.85
C ASP A 38 7.81 -6.39 -13.43
N ASN A 39 6.98 -7.31 -12.96
CA ASN A 39 5.59 -7.40 -13.40
C ASN A 39 4.64 -6.52 -12.57
N PHE A 40 4.89 -6.36 -11.27
CA PHE A 40 3.93 -5.72 -10.36
C PHE A 40 4.29 -4.30 -9.95
N LEU A 41 5.56 -3.95 -9.74
CA LEU A 41 5.97 -2.66 -9.16
C LEU A 41 5.89 -1.51 -10.18
N ASN A 42 4.68 -1.19 -10.62
CA ASN A 42 4.38 -0.15 -11.58
C ASN A 42 3.08 0.57 -11.18
N ASP A 43 2.83 1.72 -11.79
CA ASP A 43 1.68 2.59 -11.49
C ASP A 43 0.33 1.88 -11.62
N ARG A 44 0.23 0.86 -12.49
CA ARG A 44 -1.03 0.12 -12.70
C ARG A 44 -1.41 -0.67 -11.45
N CYS A 45 -0.44 -1.13 -10.66
CA CYS A 45 -0.65 -1.84 -9.41
C CYS A 45 -0.54 -0.91 -8.19
N LEU A 46 0.45 -0.02 -8.15
CA LEU A 46 0.66 0.91 -7.03
C LEU A 46 -0.56 1.80 -6.74
N LYS A 47 -1.36 2.12 -7.77
CA LYS A 47 -2.62 2.87 -7.58
C LYS A 47 -3.56 2.22 -6.55
N TYR A 48 -3.55 0.89 -6.41
CA TYR A 48 -4.42 0.20 -5.46
C TYR A 48 -4.00 0.47 -4.02
N LEU A 49 -2.70 0.51 -3.71
CA LEU A 49 -2.21 0.99 -2.41
C LEU A 49 -2.60 2.46 -2.20
N GLY A 50 -2.39 3.31 -3.21
CA GLY A 50 -2.70 4.74 -3.13
C GLY A 50 -4.17 5.04 -2.84
N TRP A 51 -5.10 4.29 -3.45
CA TRP A 51 -6.52 4.40 -3.14
C TRP A 51 -6.87 3.85 -1.75
N THR A 52 -6.20 2.78 -1.32
CA THR A 52 -6.45 2.12 -0.04
C THR A 52 -6.01 2.96 1.17
N LEU A 53 -5.07 3.90 1.00
CA LEU A 53 -4.77 4.92 2.01
C LEU A 53 -6.02 5.72 2.46
N TYR A 54 -7.08 5.75 1.65
CA TYR A 54 -8.35 6.41 1.96
C TYR A 54 -9.45 5.47 2.49
N ASP A 55 -9.13 4.21 2.79
CA ASP A 55 -10.12 3.27 3.30
C ASP A 55 -10.73 3.77 4.62
N LYS A 56 -12.03 3.52 4.80
CA LYS A 56 -12.77 3.96 5.98
C LYS A 56 -12.38 3.17 7.22
N GLN A 57 -11.90 1.94 7.06
CA GLN A 57 -11.59 1.01 8.14
C GLN A 57 -10.10 1.05 8.46
N SER A 58 -9.75 1.23 9.74
CA SER A 58 -8.35 1.33 10.16
C SER A 58 -7.51 0.09 9.86
N PRO A 59 -8.00 -1.17 9.98
CA PRO A 59 -7.18 -2.34 9.66
C PRO A 59 -6.69 -2.36 8.21
N VAL A 60 -7.52 -1.84 7.29
CA VAL A 60 -7.18 -1.77 5.86
C VAL A 60 -6.12 -0.70 5.59
N ARG A 61 -6.24 0.47 6.24
CA ARG A 61 -5.22 1.53 6.16
C ARG A 61 -3.90 1.07 6.77
N LEU A 62 -3.95 0.39 7.93
CA LEU A 62 -2.80 -0.18 8.61
C LEU A 62 -2.03 -1.14 7.68
N GLN A 63 -2.75 -2.06 7.04
CA GLN A 63 -2.13 -3.01 6.12
C GLN A 63 -1.50 -2.32 4.90
N CYS A 64 -2.14 -1.27 4.38
CA CYS A 64 -1.58 -0.48 3.29
C CYS A 64 -0.27 0.21 3.69
N VAL A 65 -0.18 0.76 4.90
CA VAL A 65 1.02 1.43 5.40
C VAL A 65 2.16 0.42 5.59
N ARG A 66 1.87 -0.76 6.15
CA ARG A 66 2.86 -1.84 6.29
C ARG A 66 3.37 -2.36 4.96
N ALA A 67 2.49 -2.51 3.96
CA ALA A 67 2.90 -2.85 2.61
C ALA A 67 3.86 -1.80 2.02
N LEU A 68 3.57 -0.50 2.20
CA LEU A 68 4.45 0.58 1.76
C LEU A 68 5.80 0.55 2.48
N GLN A 69 5.83 0.37 3.81
CA GLN A 69 7.08 0.24 4.57
C GLN A 69 7.98 -0.86 3.99
N GLY A 70 7.40 -2.04 3.70
CA GLY A 70 8.14 -3.15 3.10
C GLY A 70 8.72 -2.86 1.71
N LEU A 71 8.10 -1.93 0.96
CA LEU A 71 8.60 -1.48 -0.35
C LEU A 71 9.69 -0.40 -0.23
N TYR A 72 9.54 0.56 0.69
CA TYR A 72 10.54 1.63 0.88
C TYR A 72 11.82 1.16 1.59
N GLN A 73 11.77 0.03 2.28
CA GLN A 73 12.98 -0.61 2.81
C GLN A 73 13.92 -1.12 1.70
N GLU A 74 13.41 -1.36 0.49
CA GLU A 74 14.19 -1.86 -0.64
C GLU A 74 14.76 -0.69 -1.46
N LYS A 75 16.06 -0.40 -1.30
CA LYS A 75 16.72 0.76 -1.93
C LYS A 75 16.58 0.80 -3.46
N GLU A 76 16.55 -0.37 -4.09
CA GLU A 76 16.39 -0.51 -5.54
C GLU A 76 15.00 -0.07 -6.03
N PHE A 77 14.00 -0.03 -5.15
CA PHE A 77 12.62 0.31 -5.49
C PHE A 77 12.33 1.80 -5.43
N ILE A 78 13.17 2.60 -4.77
CA ILE A 78 12.93 4.03 -4.50
C ILE A 78 12.63 4.82 -5.78
N GLY A 79 13.41 4.63 -6.84
CA GLY A 79 13.17 5.32 -8.12
C GLY A 79 11.83 4.95 -8.76
N ARG A 80 11.33 3.73 -8.54
CA ARG A 80 10.02 3.28 -9.05
C ARG A 80 8.86 3.79 -8.20
N LEU A 81 9.12 4.20 -6.96
CA LEU A 81 8.12 4.70 -6.03
C LEU A 81 7.97 6.23 -6.11
N GLU A 82 8.91 6.96 -6.70
CA GLU A 82 8.94 8.44 -6.69
C GLU A 82 7.61 9.08 -7.15
N LEU A 83 7.04 8.62 -8.27
CA LEU A 83 5.76 9.14 -8.78
C LEU A 83 4.61 8.86 -7.81
N PHE A 84 4.61 7.69 -7.19
CA PHE A 84 3.63 7.34 -6.15
C PHE A 84 3.78 8.24 -4.93
N THR A 85 5.01 8.40 -4.42
CA THR A 85 5.32 9.27 -3.27
C THR A 85 4.84 10.68 -3.53
N ASN A 86 5.23 11.27 -4.66
CA ASN A 86 4.87 12.64 -5.00
C ASN A 86 3.35 12.84 -5.10
N ARG A 87 2.63 11.84 -5.60
CA ARG A 87 1.17 11.89 -5.73
C ARG A 87 0.44 11.76 -4.40
N PHE A 88 0.92 10.90 -3.50
CA PHE A 88 0.19 10.55 -2.28
C PHE A 88 0.81 11.13 -1.00
N LYS A 89 1.90 11.90 -1.08
CA LYS A 89 2.60 12.49 0.08
C LYS A 89 1.68 13.24 1.04
N GLU A 90 0.79 14.09 0.53
CA GLU A 90 -0.12 14.88 1.37
C GLU A 90 -1.07 13.96 2.15
N ARG A 91 -1.51 12.87 1.52
CA ARG A 91 -2.34 11.88 2.19
C ARG A 91 -1.56 11.16 3.27
N ILE A 92 -0.35 10.67 2.96
CA ILE A 92 0.50 9.96 3.93
C ILE A 92 0.81 10.88 5.12
N LEU A 93 1.22 12.13 4.87
CA LEU A 93 1.46 13.12 5.92
C LEU A 93 0.22 13.38 6.77
N SER A 94 -0.97 13.47 6.17
CA SER A 94 -2.21 13.64 6.95
C SER A 94 -2.50 12.48 7.92
N MET A 95 -2.01 11.28 7.61
CA MET A 95 -2.27 10.08 8.41
C MET A 95 -1.38 9.96 9.64
N VAL A 96 -0.42 10.88 9.87
CA VAL A 96 0.24 10.99 11.20
C VAL A 96 -0.75 11.41 12.29
N LEU A 97 -1.90 11.97 11.89
CA LEU A 97 -3.04 12.29 12.73
C LEU A 97 -4.24 11.39 12.42
N ASP A 98 -3.99 10.14 11.99
CA ASP A 98 -5.07 9.17 11.81
C ASP A 98 -5.86 9.01 13.12
N LYS A 99 -7.17 8.79 12.99
CA LYS A 99 -8.06 8.61 14.15
C LYS A 99 -7.74 7.34 14.93
N ASP A 100 -7.12 6.38 14.26
CA ASP A 100 -6.63 5.15 14.85
C ASP A 100 -5.13 5.30 15.19
N PRO A 101 -4.74 5.17 16.46
CA PRO A 101 -3.37 5.44 16.89
C PRO A 101 -2.37 4.43 16.31
N ASP A 102 -2.76 3.18 16.07
CA ASP A 102 -1.86 2.17 15.51
C ASP A 102 -1.49 2.52 14.06
N VAL A 103 -2.48 3.03 13.29
CA VAL A 103 -2.22 3.55 11.94
C VAL A 103 -1.29 4.76 12.00
N ALA A 104 -1.54 5.71 12.91
CA ALA A 104 -0.71 6.91 13.04
C ALA A 104 0.76 6.58 13.36
N VAL A 105 1.00 5.63 14.27
CA VAL A 105 2.35 5.17 14.62
C VAL A 105 3.06 4.55 13.41
N GLU A 106 2.39 3.68 12.66
CA GLU A 106 3.01 3.06 11.49
C GLU A 106 3.29 4.07 10.36
N VAL A 107 2.47 5.11 10.24
CA VAL A 107 2.73 6.19 9.27
C VAL A 107 3.96 6.98 9.68
N VAL A 108 4.16 7.26 10.96
CA VAL A 108 5.39 7.91 11.44
C VAL A 108 6.61 7.02 11.12
N ASN A 109 6.53 5.72 11.38
CA ASN A 109 7.59 4.76 11.04
C ASN A 109 7.89 4.75 9.52
N LEU A 110 6.83 4.79 8.69
CA LEU A 110 6.97 4.90 7.24
C LEU A 110 7.71 6.18 6.85
N LEU A 111 7.31 7.33 7.39
CA LEU A 111 7.95 8.61 7.08
C LEU A 111 9.42 8.66 7.52
N VAL A 112 9.75 8.07 8.68
CA VAL A 112 11.14 7.93 9.12
C VAL A 112 11.95 7.11 8.13
N SER A 113 11.40 6.02 7.60
CA SER A 113 12.08 5.20 6.59
C SER A 113 12.31 5.92 5.25
N LEU A 114 11.56 6.98 4.96
CA LEU A 114 11.75 7.82 3.76
C LEU A 114 12.86 8.87 3.92
N LEU A 115 13.26 9.17 5.16
CA LEU A 115 14.25 10.21 5.48
C LEU A 115 15.67 9.65 5.67
N MET A 116 15.80 8.33 5.81
CA MET A 116 17.06 7.60 6.05
C MET A 116 17.58 6.92 4.79
#